data_AF-A0A7V3RQ98-F1
#
_entry.id   AF-A0A7V3RQ98-F1
#
_cell.length_a   1.000
_cell.length_b   1.000
_cell.length_c   1.000
_cell.angle_alpha   90.00
_cell.angle_beta   90.00
_cell.angle_gamma   90.00
#
_symmetry.space_group_name_H-M   'P 1'
#
loop_
_entity.id
_entity.type
_entity.pdbx_description
1 polymer ?
#
loop_
_entity_poly.entity_id
_entity_poly.type
_entity_poly.pdbx_seq_one_letter_code
_entity_poly.pdbx_strand_id
1 'polypeptide(L)'
;MNRVDVGCLESAYQIALAALLAERTPEGHWVGELSTSALSTATAVSALALVRKASTAHGSFDSLISGGIHWLAANQNADGGWGDTIRSFSNISTTMLCRAAFHLTGAAADHAEVLRRSEEWLHARYGKTAEDVAEAIRARYGKDRTFSVPILMTSALAGLVPWCEVPSLPFELACFPQSWFRFLRIPVVSYALPALIAIGQAVHHHRPPCNPLMRLVRHLAIGKSLRVLQKIQPSSGGFLEAAPLTSFVTMALASIGRADHPVVSKCVAFLVNSVRPDGSWPIDTNLATWLTTLAVNALAAAGELDKLDRKDQLRAWLLRQQYKQRHPYTGADAGGWAWTDLPGGVPDADDTAGTLLALYHLERALDQRDFMSIRAFRDGFLWLGGLQNRDGGIPTFCRGWGHLPFDRSGCDLTAHTLRALAPWYDTRSVPPKEINKIGDRLESLYDNGLVYLERHQRPDGSWDPLWFGNQYAPDDEAPTYGTARVLAAYRDLDRMTSEPAQRGIAWLLSAQNADGGWGGAVNTPSSIEETALAVEVLLDAGPSAEAAVERGLAWLIERIESGGLAQPTPIGFYFAKLWYFEKLYPVIFSVAALGRARRKFASAPGTHE
;
A
#
# COMPACT_ATOMS: atom_id res chain seq x y z
N MET A 1 -29.79 -2.72 27.58
CA MET A 1 -28.67 -2.17 26.78
C MET A 1 -29.02 -0.74 26.49
N ASN A 2 -28.14 0.20 26.85
CA ASN A 2 -28.38 1.62 26.57
C ASN A 2 -28.16 1.83 25.07
N ARG A 3 -29.20 2.32 24.39
CA ARG A 3 -29.13 2.84 23.03
C ARG A 3 -27.98 3.86 22.95
N VAL A 4 -27.20 3.87 21.86
CA VAL A 4 -26.10 4.83 21.68
C VAL A 4 -26.62 6.26 21.89
N ASP A 5 -25.98 7.01 22.78
CA ASP A 5 -26.34 8.40 23.04
C ASP A 5 -26.06 9.25 21.79
N VAL A 6 -27.10 9.90 21.26
CA VAL A 6 -27.03 10.67 20.02
C VAL A 6 -26.12 11.89 20.18
N GLY A 7 -26.05 12.48 21.38
CA GLY A 7 -25.15 13.59 21.69
C GLY A 7 -23.69 13.16 21.70
N CYS A 8 -23.37 12.00 22.30
CA CYS A 8 -22.02 11.42 22.26
C CYS A 8 -21.61 11.04 20.82
N LEU A 9 -22.53 10.47 20.03
CA LEU A 9 -22.28 10.17 18.62
C LEU A 9 -21.97 11.44 17.81
N GLU A 10 -22.75 12.51 18.02
CA GLU A 10 -22.52 13.80 17.40
C GLU A 10 -21.16 14.37 17.79
N SER A 11 -20.83 14.37 19.09
CA SER A 11 -19.55 14.83 19.63
C SER A 11 -18.36 14.14 18.97
N ALA A 12 -18.33 12.80 19.01
CA ALA A 12 -17.26 12.01 18.42
C ALA A 12 -17.14 12.24 16.89
N TYR A 13 -18.27 12.36 16.20
CA TYR A 13 -18.26 12.68 14.77
C TYR A 13 -17.65 14.06 14.49
N GLN A 14 -18.01 15.09 15.26
CA GLN A 14 -17.45 16.44 15.06
C GLN A 14 -15.94 16.46 15.33
N ILE A 15 -15.44 15.69 16.32
CA ILE A 15 -14.01 15.51 16.56
C ILE A 15 -13.32 14.92 15.32
N ALA A 16 -13.84 13.81 14.79
CA ALA A 16 -13.27 13.15 13.62
C ALA A 16 -13.35 14.03 12.35
N LEU A 17 -14.47 14.73 12.14
CA LEU A 17 -14.65 15.63 11.02
C LEU A 17 -13.70 16.83 11.08
N ALA A 18 -13.56 17.46 12.25
CA ALA A 18 -12.64 18.57 12.45
C ALA A 18 -11.20 18.15 12.19
N ALA A 19 -10.80 16.97 12.69
CA ALA A 19 -9.49 16.38 12.41
C ALA A 19 -9.28 16.16 10.90
N LEU A 20 -10.28 15.61 10.19
CA LEU A 20 -10.17 15.40 8.74
C LEU A 20 -10.00 16.72 7.98
N LEU A 21 -10.83 17.73 8.27
CA LEU A 21 -10.80 19.01 7.55
C LEU A 21 -9.53 19.81 7.83
N ALA A 22 -8.94 19.67 9.03
CA ALA A 22 -7.69 20.33 9.40
C ALA A 22 -6.47 19.81 8.61
N GLU A 23 -6.53 18.61 8.05
CA GLU A 23 -5.43 17.95 7.33
C GLU A 23 -5.41 18.26 5.82
N ARG A 24 -6.28 19.18 5.36
CA ARG A 24 -6.33 19.61 3.96
C ARG A 24 -5.18 20.57 3.62
N THR A 25 -4.63 20.42 2.43
CA THR A 25 -3.67 21.39 1.88
C THR A 25 -4.37 22.68 1.44
N PRO A 26 -3.61 23.76 1.14
CA PRO A 26 -4.17 24.96 0.51
C PRO A 26 -4.92 24.69 -0.80
N GLU A 27 -4.52 23.67 -1.57
CA GLU A 27 -5.20 23.20 -2.81
C GLU A 27 -6.41 22.29 -2.53
N GLY A 28 -6.66 21.97 -1.26
CA GLY A 28 -7.89 21.33 -0.79
C GLY A 28 -7.88 19.79 -0.78
N HIS A 29 -6.77 19.15 -1.14
CA HIS A 29 -6.61 17.68 -1.10
C HIS A 29 -5.91 17.23 0.20
N TRP A 30 -5.72 15.93 0.40
CA TRP A 30 -5.07 15.34 1.58
C TRP A 30 -3.81 14.61 1.16
N VAL A 31 -2.68 14.93 1.81
CA VAL A 31 -1.38 14.28 1.55
C VAL A 31 -1.13 13.13 2.52
N GLY A 32 -1.59 13.30 3.77
CA GLY A 32 -1.36 12.38 4.88
C GLY A 32 0.09 12.32 5.34
N GLU A 33 0.37 11.35 6.19
CA GLU A 33 1.70 11.06 6.69
C GLU A 33 1.86 9.57 6.98
N LEU A 34 2.66 8.89 6.15
CA LEU A 34 3.04 7.50 6.38
C LEU A 34 3.96 7.37 7.60
N SER A 35 3.92 6.23 8.27
CA SER A 35 4.81 5.92 9.38
C SER A 35 6.29 6.01 8.99
N THR A 36 7.12 6.45 9.95
CA THR A 36 8.56 6.26 9.89
C THR A 36 8.90 4.76 9.89
N SER A 37 9.92 4.39 9.13
CA SER A 37 10.27 2.98 8.90
C SER A 37 11.72 2.67 9.19
N ALA A 38 11.96 1.69 10.06
CA ALA A 38 13.32 1.20 10.35
C ALA A 38 13.95 0.55 9.11
N LEU A 39 13.15 -0.14 8.30
CA LEU A 39 13.59 -0.73 7.03
C LEU A 39 14.04 0.36 6.05
N SER A 40 13.18 1.36 5.80
CA SER A 40 13.52 2.46 4.89
C SER A 40 14.75 3.22 5.37
N THR A 41 14.81 3.54 6.67
CA THR A 41 15.95 4.24 7.26
C THR A 41 17.24 3.44 7.10
N ALA A 42 17.22 2.14 7.40
CA ALA A 42 18.39 1.26 7.25
C ALA A 42 18.87 1.16 5.80
N THR A 43 17.96 1.03 4.84
CA THR A 43 18.32 0.97 3.42
C THR A 43 18.86 2.31 2.92
N ALA A 44 18.26 3.44 3.31
CA ALA A 44 18.68 4.78 2.92
C ALA A 44 20.09 5.10 3.43
N VAL A 45 20.37 4.90 4.72
CA VAL A 45 21.71 5.16 5.27
C VAL A 45 22.77 4.22 4.68
N SER A 46 22.41 2.96 4.40
CA SER A 46 23.30 2.00 3.73
C SER A 46 23.68 2.47 2.32
N ALA A 47 22.70 2.97 1.56
CA ALA A 47 22.90 3.49 0.23
C ALA A 47 23.79 4.74 0.25
N LEU A 48 23.49 5.72 1.11
CA LEU A 48 24.28 6.94 1.24
C LEU A 48 25.72 6.65 1.71
N ALA A 49 25.91 5.68 2.62
CA ALA A 49 27.24 5.28 3.08
C ALA A 49 28.09 4.64 1.96
N LEU A 50 27.49 3.79 1.14
CA LEU A 50 28.18 3.18 0.00
C LEU A 50 28.49 4.21 -1.10
N VAL A 51 27.59 5.16 -1.37
CA VAL A 51 27.87 6.27 -2.29
C VAL A 51 29.03 7.12 -1.76
N ARG A 52 28.99 7.53 -0.49
CA ARG A 52 30.07 8.30 0.16
C ARG A 52 31.42 7.60 0.07
N LYS A 53 31.45 6.26 0.22
CA LYS A 53 32.68 5.47 0.11
C LYS A 53 33.18 5.36 -1.34
N ALA A 54 32.27 5.30 -2.31
CA ALA A 54 32.60 5.05 -3.71
C ALA A 54 32.87 6.34 -4.51
N SER A 55 32.38 7.50 -4.06
CA SER A 55 32.56 8.78 -4.76
C SER A 55 32.45 9.99 -3.82
N THR A 56 33.22 11.03 -4.13
CA THR A 56 33.14 12.35 -3.49
C THR A 56 32.25 13.34 -4.25
N ALA A 57 31.67 12.95 -5.40
CA ALA A 57 30.96 13.86 -6.31
C ALA A 57 29.63 14.39 -5.75
N HIS A 58 29.06 13.73 -4.74
CA HIS A 58 27.72 14.04 -4.24
C HIS A 58 27.72 14.86 -2.93
N GLY A 59 28.89 15.30 -2.46
CA GLY A 59 29.02 16.01 -1.18
C GLY A 59 29.02 15.10 0.04
N SER A 60 28.80 15.68 1.23
CA SER A 60 28.74 14.93 2.49
C SER A 60 27.30 14.59 2.86
N PHE A 61 27.10 13.36 3.31
CA PHE A 61 25.86 12.85 3.90
C PHE A 61 26.04 12.47 5.36
N ASP A 62 27.10 12.95 6.02
CA ASP A 62 27.50 12.45 7.34
C ASP A 62 26.44 12.72 8.40
N SER A 63 25.77 13.88 8.35
CA SER A 63 24.66 14.20 9.26
C SER A 63 23.45 13.29 9.04
N LEU A 64 23.10 13.01 7.78
CA LEU A 64 21.98 12.13 7.42
C LEU A 64 22.24 10.68 7.85
N ILE A 65 23.46 10.18 7.57
CA ILE A 65 23.89 8.83 7.96
C ILE A 65 23.90 8.72 9.48
N SER A 66 24.51 9.68 10.18
CA SER A 66 24.59 9.67 11.65
C SER A 66 23.20 9.77 12.28
N GLY A 67 22.35 10.66 11.77
CA GLY A 67 20.96 10.81 12.24
C GLY A 67 20.15 9.53 12.10
N GLY A 68 20.20 8.89 10.91
CA GLY A 68 19.49 7.64 10.69
C GLY A 68 20.02 6.48 11.54
N ILE A 69 21.34 6.36 11.74
CA ILE A 69 21.93 5.36 12.64
C ILE A 69 21.50 5.58 14.09
N HIS A 70 21.50 6.84 14.55
CA HIS A 70 21.03 7.19 15.90
C HIS A 70 19.55 6.84 16.07
N TRP A 71 18.73 7.16 15.06
CA TRP A 71 17.31 6.83 15.04
C TRP A 71 17.08 5.32 15.10
N LEU A 72 17.82 4.52 14.31
CA LEU A 72 17.73 3.06 14.33
C LEU A 72 18.08 2.48 15.70
N ALA A 73 19.14 2.97 16.34
CA ALA A 73 19.53 2.54 17.68
C ALA A 73 18.46 2.87 18.73
N ALA A 74 17.83 4.04 18.63
CA ALA A 74 16.78 4.49 19.54
C ALA A 74 15.45 3.73 19.35
N ASN A 75 15.19 3.17 18.17
CA ASN A 75 13.94 2.49 17.82
C ASN A 75 14.10 0.95 17.69
N GLN A 76 15.08 0.36 18.38
CA GLN A 76 15.17 -1.10 18.53
C GLN A 76 14.10 -1.58 19.52
N ASN A 77 13.35 -2.62 19.17
CA ASN A 77 12.34 -3.19 20.04
C ASN A 77 12.97 -3.79 21.31
N ALA A 78 12.16 -3.94 22.36
CA ALA A 78 12.61 -4.50 23.64
C ALA A 78 13.21 -5.91 23.50
N ASP A 79 12.75 -6.70 22.53
CA ASP A 79 13.24 -8.05 22.26
C ASP A 79 14.59 -8.08 21.51
N GLY A 80 15.12 -6.94 21.06
CA GLY A 80 16.39 -6.82 20.35
C GLY A 80 16.27 -6.82 18.82
N GLY A 81 15.10 -7.07 18.26
CA GLY A 81 14.86 -6.93 16.82
C GLY A 81 14.35 -5.54 16.41
N TRP A 82 14.01 -5.39 15.13
CA TRP A 82 13.28 -4.24 14.60
C TRP A 82 12.07 -4.70 13.80
N GLY A 83 10.97 -3.96 13.94
CA GLY A 83 9.81 -4.04 13.05
C GLY A 83 9.87 -3.00 11.93
N ASP A 84 8.96 -3.10 10.97
CA ASP A 84 8.95 -2.23 9.78
C ASP A 84 8.62 -0.77 10.12
N THR A 85 7.91 -0.54 11.22
CA THR A 85 7.58 0.77 11.80
C THR A 85 7.87 0.78 13.31
N ILE A 86 7.79 1.96 13.92
CA ILE A 86 7.89 2.14 15.39
C ILE A 86 6.78 1.44 16.20
N ARG A 87 5.76 0.87 15.54
CA ARG A 87 4.65 0.12 16.17
C ARG A 87 4.62 -1.34 15.74
N SER A 88 5.60 -1.79 14.95
CA SER A 88 5.60 -3.12 14.36
C SER A 88 6.38 -4.12 15.20
N PHE A 89 5.93 -5.37 15.21
CA PHE A 89 6.71 -6.47 15.79
C PHE A 89 8.03 -6.68 15.05
N SER A 90 9.02 -7.16 15.79
CA SER A 90 10.33 -7.49 15.22
C SER A 90 10.22 -8.58 14.16
N ASN A 91 10.83 -8.35 12.99
CA ASN A 91 10.87 -9.33 11.91
C ASN A 91 12.29 -9.47 11.33
N ILE A 92 12.56 -10.61 10.70
CA ILE A 92 13.90 -10.97 10.23
C ILE A 92 14.41 -10.01 9.15
N SER A 93 13.54 -9.56 8.25
CA SER A 93 13.89 -8.71 7.12
C SER A 93 14.43 -7.37 7.59
N THR A 94 13.66 -6.69 8.43
CA THR A 94 14.02 -5.36 8.92
C THR A 94 15.18 -5.44 9.92
N THR A 95 15.20 -6.45 10.79
CA THR A 95 16.33 -6.69 11.70
C THR A 95 17.65 -6.89 10.95
N MET A 96 17.65 -7.67 9.85
CA MET A 96 18.86 -7.89 9.06
C MET A 96 19.32 -6.64 8.30
N LEU A 97 18.38 -5.84 7.77
CA LEU A 97 18.72 -4.58 7.12
C LEU A 97 19.27 -3.55 8.10
N CYS A 98 18.66 -3.41 9.28
CA CYS A 98 19.16 -2.53 10.35
C CYS A 98 20.57 -2.97 10.78
N ARG A 99 20.79 -4.26 11.02
CA ARG A 99 22.11 -4.81 11.34
C ARG A 99 23.13 -4.46 10.24
N ALA A 100 22.80 -4.71 8.98
CA ALA A 100 23.67 -4.40 7.84
C ALA A 100 24.01 -2.91 7.76
N ALA A 101 23.07 -2.01 8.09
CA ALA A 101 23.28 -0.57 8.09
C ALA A 101 24.40 -0.15 9.06
N PHE A 102 24.42 -0.66 10.30
CA PHE A 102 25.50 -0.35 11.25
C PHE A 102 26.88 -0.78 10.75
N HIS A 103 26.98 -1.93 10.07
CA HIS A 103 28.24 -2.40 9.49
C HIS A 103 28.67 -1.55 8.28
N LEU A 104 27.75 -1.22 7.39
CA LEU A 104 28.03 -0.46 6.17
C LEU A 104 28.41 1.00 6.44
N THR A 105 27.89 1.59 7.51
CA THR A 105 28.22 2.96 7.93
C THR A 105 29.51 3.06 8.73
N GLY A 106 30.03 1.92 9.23
CA GLY A 106 31.18 1.86 10.13
C GLY A 106 30.82 2.10 11.61
N ALA A 107 29.53 2.20 11.94
CA ALA A 107 29.04 2.50 13.28
C ALA A 107 28.91 1.25 14.19
N ALA A 108 29.31 0.07 13.72
CA ALA A 108 29.13 -1.19 14.45
C ALA A 108 29.82 -1.21 15.83
N ALA A 109 31.03 -0.66 15.94
CA ALA A 109 31.76 -0.63 17.20
C ALA A 109 31.11 0.29 18.24
N ASP A 110 30.63 1.46 17.79
CA ASP A 110 29.99 2.46 18.66
C ASP A 110 28.61 2.00 19.16
N HIS A 111 27.98 1.06 18.45
CA HIS A 111 26.66 0.50 18.77
C HIS A 111 26.71 -1.01 19.09
N ALA A 112 27.80 -1.47 19.71
CA ALA A 112 28.02 -2.89 19.99
C ALA A 112 26.88 -3.55 20.79
N GLU A 113 26.29 -2.86 21.76
CA GLU A 113 25.19 -3.40 22.57
C GLU A 113 23.90 -3.59 21.75
N VAL A 114 23.58 -2.63 20.87
CA VAL A 114 22.45 -2.72 19.95
C VAL A 114 22.61 -3.94 19.04
N LEU A 115 23.82 -4.14 18.50
CA LEU A 115 24.12 -5.28 17.65
C LEU A 115 24.08 -6.61 18.41
N ARG A 116 24.62 -6.66 19.64
CA ARG A 116 24.57 -7.86 20.50
C ARG A 116 23.13 -8.33 20.73
N ARG A 117 22.23 -7.42 21.07
CA ARG A 117 20.79 -7.74 21.26
C ARG A 117 20.14 -8.26 19.97
N SER A 118 20.50 -7.68 18.83
CA SER A 118 19.98 -8.16 17.54
C SER A 118 20.48 -9.55 17.17
N GLU A 119 21.74 -9.85 17.50
CA GLU A 119 22.34 -11.16 17.27
C GLU A 119 21.70 -12.22 18.17
N GLU A 120 21.46 -11.91 19.45
CA GLU A 120 20.72 -12.78 20.35
C GLU A 120 19.30 -13.06 19.87
N TRP A 121 18.60 -12.03 19.38
CA TRP A 121 17.26 -12.17 18.82
C TRP A 121 17.23 -13.10 17.60
N LEU A 122 18.21 -12.96 16.69
CA LEU A 122 18.37 -13.82 15.51
C LEU A 122 18.72 -15.26 15.90
N HIS A 123 19.71 -15.44 16.79
CA HIS A 123 20.17 -16.74 17.26
C HIS A 123 19.07 -17.54 17.95
N ALA A 124 18.23 -16.89 18.73
CA ALA A 124 17.13 -17.53 19.42
C ALA A 124 16.01 -18.04 18.49
N ARG A 125 15.90 -17.49 17.26
CA ARG A 125 14.75 -17.74 16.37
C ARG A 125 15.10 -18.48 15.08
N TYR A 126 16.26 -18.20 14.50
CA TYR A 126 16.57 -18.63 13.13
C TYR A 126 17.83 -19.46 13.01
N GLY A 127 18.73 -19.43 14.00
CA GLY A 127 20.00 -20.13 13.97
C GLY A 127 21.20 -19.19 14.09
N LYS A 128 22.41 -19.76 14.14
CA LYS A 128 23.65 -19.03 14.44
C LYS A 128 24.53 -18.77 13.23
N THR A 129 24.31 -19.51 12.14
CA THR A 129 25.14 -19.41 10.95
C THR A 129 24.57 -18.40 9.96
N ALA A 130 25.41 -17.91 9.05
CA ALA A 130 24.95 -17.02 7.98
C ALA A 130 23.96 -17.74 7.04
N GLU A 131 24.16 -19.04 6.84
CA GLU A 131 23.32 -19.93 6.05
C GLU A 131 21.93 -20.10 6.67
N ASP A 132 21.85 -20.30 8.00
CA ASP A 132 20.58 -20.41 8.73
C ASP A 132 19.73 -19.14 8.54
N VAL A 133 20.35 -17.98 8.73
CA VAL A 133 19.69 -16.67 8.59
C VAL A 133 19.29 -16.42 7.13
N ALA A 134 20.14 -16.79 6.17
CA ALA A 134 19.82 -16.65 4.76
C ALA A 134 18.64 -17.54 4.34
N GLU A 135 18.56 -18.76 4.88
CA GLU A 135 17.43 -19.66 4.65
C GLU A 135 16.16 -19.14 5.30
N ALA A 136 16.22 -18.59 6.51
CA ALA A 136 15.06 -17.97 7.15
C ALA A 136 14.51 -16.77 6.36
N ILE A 137 15.37 -15.95 5.74
CA ILE A 137 14.94 -14.90 4.81
C ILE A 137 14.23 -15.53 3.61
N ARG A 138 14.79 -16.56 2.97
CA ARG A 138 14.14 -17.25 1.83
C ARG A 138 12.79 -17.84 2.22
N ALA A 139 12.71 -18.50 3.38
CA ALA A 139 11.49 -19.10 3.90
C ALA A 139 10.37 -18.06 4.10
N ARG A 140 10.69 -16.84 4.57
CA ARG A 140 9.70 -15.76 4.75
C ARG A 140 9.00 -15.35 3.46
N TYR A 141 9.72 -15.35 2.33
CA TYR A 141 9.22 -14.89 1.04
C TYR A 141 8.89 -16.01 0.05
N GLY A 142 9.24 -17.26 0.38
CA GLY A 142 9.02 -18.43 -0.45
C GLY A 142 9.69 -18.29 -1.82
N LYS A 143 8.88 -18.39 -2.89
CA LYS A 143 9.36 -18.29 -4.27
C LYS A 143 9.57 -16.84 -4.74
N ASP A 144 9.05 -15.86 -4.00
CA ASP A 144 9.21 -14.46 -4.36
C ASP A 144 10.64 -13.97 -4.07
N ARG A 145 11.31 -13.51 -5.12
CA ARG A 145 12.68 -12.99 -5.07
C ARG A 145 12.75 -11.47 -4.95
N THR A 146 11.61 -10.79 -4.96
CA THR A 146 11.52 -9.33 -5.01
C THR A 146 12.14 -8.68 -3.78
N PHE A 147 12.03 -9.31 -2.60
CA PHE A 147 12.60 -8.80 -1.34
C PHE A 147 13.73 -9.63 -0.77
N SER A 148 13.65 -10.96 -0.87
CA SER A 148 14.71 -11.84 -0.34
C SER A 148 16.07 -11.55 -0.97
N VAL A 149 16.14 -11.28 -2.28
CA VAL A 149 17.41 -10.97 -2.96
C VAL A 149 18.00 -9.62 -2.55
N PRO A 150 17.26 -8.49 -2.54
CA PRO A 150 17.78 -7.24 -2.00
C PRO A 150 18.29 -7.34 -0.56
N ILE A 151 17.54 -7.99 0.34
CA ILE A 151 17.94 -8.14 1.75
C ILE A 151 19.25 -8.93 1.86
N LEU A 152 19.36 -10.05 1.14
CA LEU A 152 20.57 -10.86 1.13
C LEU A 152 21.74 -10.13 0.47
N MET A 153 21.50 -9.35 -0.59
CA MET A 153 22.53 -8.49 -1.20
C MET A 153 23.05 -7.46 -0.20
N THR A 154 22.18 -6.73 0.48
CA THR A 154 22.57 -5.74 1.49
C THR A 154 23.35 -6.39 2.64
N SER A 155 22.91 -7.57 3.08
CA SER A 155 23.61 -8.37 4.09
C SER A 155 24.99 -8.82 3.60
N ALA A 156 25.13 -9.20 2.33
CA ALA A 156 26.42 -9.59 1.74
C ALA A 156 27.37 -8.41 1.55
N LEU A 157 26.84 -7.24 1.17
CA LEU A 157 27.61 -5.99 1.13
C LEU A 157 28.15 -5.61 2.52
N ALA A 158 27.39 -5.89 3.57
CA ALA A 158 27.79 -5.70 4.96
C ALA A 158 28.74 -6.78 5.51
N GLY A 159 29.02 -7.84 4.73
CA GLY A 159 29.82 -8.98 5.16
C GLY A 159 29.13 -9.92 6.16
N LEU A 160 27.81 -9.83 6.31
CA LEU A 160 27.03 -10.63 7.25
C LEU A 160 26.63 -12.00 6.69
N VAL A 161 26.50 -12.10 5.37
CA VAL A 161 26.25 -13.37 4.67
C VAL A 161 27.16 -13.47 3.45
N PRO A 162 27.59 -14.67 3.04
CA PRO A 162 28.42 -14.82 1.85
C PRO A 162 27.60 -14.61 0.57
N TRP A 163 28.24 -14.08 -0.48
CA TRP A 163 27.60 -13.86 -1.79
C TRP A 163 27.01 -15.13 -2.42
N CYS A 164 27.44 -16.33 -2.00
CA CYS A 164 26.86 -17.59 -2.46
C CYS A 164 25.39 -17.76 -2.04
N GLU A 165 24.95 -17.08 -0.97
CA GLU A 165 23.56 -17.08 -0.51
C GLU A 165 22.66 -16.16 -1.34
N VAL A 166 23.23 -15.17 -2.05
CA VAL A 166 22.46 -14.20 -2.82
C VAL A 166 22.05 -14.80 -4.18
N PRO A 167 20.74 -15.00 -4.44
CA PRO A 167 20.28 -15.55 -5.70
C PRO A 167 20.56 -14.61 -6.88
N SER A 168 20.95 -15.16 -8.03
CA SER A 168 21.17 -14.35 -9.24
C SER A 168 19.86 -13.85 -9.84
N LEU A 169 19.86 -12.59 -10.29
CA LEU A 169 18.75 -11.99 -11.04
C LEU A 169 19.13 -11.80 -12.53
N PRO A 170 18.26 -12.22 -13.47
CA PRO A 170 18.58 -12.19 -14.91
C PRO A 170 18.38 -10.78 -15.50
N PHE A 171 19.26 -9.83 -15.18
CA PHE A 171 19.19 -8.45 -15.66
C PHE A 171 19.26 -8.31 -17.19
N GLU A 172 19.81 -9.30 -17.88
CA GLU A 172 19.82 -9.39 -19.35
C GLU A 172 18.40 -9.34 -19.94
N LEU A 173 17.38 -9.83 -19.22
CA LEU A 173 16.00 -9.84 -19.69
C LEU A 173 15.42 -8.42 -19.82
N ALA A 174 15.95 -7.46 -19.07
CA ALA A 174 15.55 -6.05 -19.18
C ALA A 174 15.87 -5.43 -20.55
N CYS A 175 16.73 -6.08 -21.35
CA CYS A 175 17.10 -5.60 -22.67
C CYS A 175 16.05 -5.90 -23.75
N PHE A 176 15.05 -6.73 -23.45
CA PHE A 176 13.95 -7.04 -24.37
C PHE A 176 12.84 -5.98 -24.29
N PRO A 177 12.02 -5.83 -25.35
CA PRO A 177 10.86 -4.94 -25.30
C PRO A 177 9.91 -5.32 -24.16
N GLN A 178 9.33 -4.33 -23.47
CA GLN A 178 8.37 -4.56 -22.37
C GLN A 178 7.20 -5.45 -22.78
N SER A 179 6.74 -5.35 -24.04
CA SER A 179 5.65 -6.19 -24.58
C SER A 179 5.98 -7.69 -24.56
N TRP A 180 7.26 -8.04 -24.44
CA TRP A 180 7.76 -9.42 -24.39
C TRP A 180 7.88 -9.96 -22.96
N PHE A 181 7.84 -9.12 -21.93
CA PHE A 181 8.06 -9.55 -20.54
C PHE A 181 7.05 -10.63 -20.10
N ARG A 182 5.80 -10.54 -20.56
CA ARG A 182 4.77 -11.58 -20.33
C ARG A 182 5.11 -12.95 -20.90
N PHE A 183 5.94 -13.03 -21.94
CA PHE A 183 6.37 -14.28 -22.57
C PHE A 183 7.65 -14.83 -21.92
N LEU A 184 8.47 -13.95 -21.33
CA LEU A 184 9.76 -14.31 -20.75
C LEU A 184 9.69 -14.88 -19.33
N ARG A 185 8.48 -15.00 -18.73
CA ARG A 185 8.25 -15.53 -17.37
C ARG A 185 9.28 -15.03 -16.36
N ILE A 186 9.55 -13.71 -16.39
CA ILE A 186 10.55 -13.08 -15.54
C ILE A 186 10.17 -13.36 -14.07
N PRO A 187 11.09 -13.81 -13.21
CA PRO A 187 10.79 -14.14 -11.81
C PRO A 187 10.55 -12.89 -10.93
N VAL A 188 10.45 -11.71 -11.55
CA VAL A 188 10.19 -10.44 -10.90
C VAL A 188 9.20 -9.62 -11.74
N VAL A 189 8.51 -8.75 -11.04
CA VAL A 189 7.58 -7.74 -11.51
C VAL A 189 8.13 -6.74 -12.52
N SER A 190 7.26 -6.26 -13.40
CA SER A 190 7.57 -5.13 -14.30
C SER A 190 8.01 -3.88 -13.54
N TYR A 191 7.48 -3.64 -12.35
CA TYR A 191 7.93 -2.54 -11.49
C TYR A 191 9.19 -2.84 -10.67
N ALA A 192 9.66 -4.09 -10.58
CA ALA A 192 10.98 -4.40 -9.97
C ALA A 192 12.08 -4.39 -11.02
N LEU A 193 11.79 -3.93 -12.24
CA LEU A 193 12.78 -3.79 -13.28
C LEU A 193 14.03 -3.01 -12.83
N PRO A 194 13.93 -1.94 -12.01
CA PRO A 194 15.12 -1.29 -11.45
C PRO A 194 15.96 -2.20 -10.56
N ALA A 195 15.32 -2.90 -9.62
CA ALA A 195 15.98 -3.87 -8.75
C ALA A 195 16.61 -5.01 -9.57
N LEU A 196 15.87 -5.57 -10.54
CA LEU A 196 16.36 -6.60 -11.46
C LEU A 196 17.66 -6.15 -12.14
N ILE A 197 17.68 -4.92 -12.66
CA ILE A 197 18.83 -4.38 -13.38
C ILE A 197 20.00 -4.14 -12.41
N ALA A 198 19.78 -3.32 -11.38
CA ALA A 198 20.85 -2.86 -10.51
C ALA A 198 21.40 -3.99 -9.63
N ILE A 199 20.53 -4.71 -8.93
CA ILE A 199 20.91 -5.83 -8.07
C ILE A 199 21.43 -7.00 -8.90
N GLY A 200 20.82 -7.29 -10.05
CA GLY A 200 21.33 -8.33 -10.95
C GLY A 200 22.74 -8.05 -11.45
N GLN A 201 23.07 -6.79 -11.75
CA GLN A 201 24.44 -6.40 -12.08
C GLN A 201 25.39 -6.47 -10.87
N ALA A 202 24.94 -6.07 -9.68
CA ALA A 202 25.74 -6.20 -8.46
C ALA A 202 26.08 -7.66 -8.15
N VAL A 203 25.09 -8.55 -8.18
CA VAL A 203 25.30 -10.00 -8.00
C VAL A 203 26.22 -10.56 -9.09
N HIS A 204 26.06 -10.15 -10.35
CA HIS A 204 26.95 -10.59 -11.43
C HIS A 204 28.41 -10.13 -11.24
N HIS A 205 28.63 -8.94 -10.68
CA HIS A 205 29.96 -8.40 -10.40
C HIS A 205 30.64 -9.16 -9.25
N HIS A 206 29.95 -9.32 -8.12
CA HIS A 206 30.52 -9.99 -6.94
C HIS A 206 30.53 -11.51 -7.03
N ARG A 207 29.64 -12.10 -7.84
CA ARG A 207 29.51 -13.54 -8.07
C ARG A 207 29.22 -13.83 -9.55
N PRO A 208 30.24 -13.75 -10.43
CA PRO A 208 30.05 -14.06 -11.84
C PRO A 208 29.67 -15.54 -12.03
N PRO A 209 28.80 -15.87 -13.01
CA PRO A 209 28.43 -17.25 -13.28
C PRO A 209 29.65 -18.04 -13.79
N CYS A 210 29.73 -19.32 -13.42
CA CYS A 210 30.78 -20.23 -13.90
C CYS A 210 30.69 -20.49 -15.42
N ASN A 211 29.51 -20.36 -16.01
CA ASN A 211 29.31 -20.54 -17.45
C ASN A 211 29.84 -19.32 -18.24
N PRO A 212 30.87 -19.50 -19.11
CA PRO A 212 31.51 -18.40 -19.82
C PRO A 212 30.61 -17.74 -20.87
N LEU A 213 29.71 -18.48 -21.51
CA LEU A 213 28.75 -17.92 -22.47
C LEU A 213 27.75 -17.00 -21.77
N MET A 214 27.20 -17.45 -20.65
CA MET A 214 26.31 -16.62 -19.83
C MET A 214 27.02 -15.38 -19.29
N ARG A 215 28.30 -15.52 -18.90
CA ARG A 215 29.12 -14.39 -18.48
C ARG A 215 29.29 -13.36 -19.59
N LEU A 216 29.57 -13.80 -20.83
CA LEU A 216 29.70 -12.93 -21.99
C LEU A 216 28.37 -12.21 -22.32
N VAL A 217 27.26 -12.95 -22.37
CA VAL A 217 25.92 -12.39 -22.64
C VAL A 217 25.57 -11.31 -21.62
N ARG A 218 25.75 -11.61 -20.33
CA ARG A 218 25.50 -10.65 -19.25
C ARG A 218 26.40 -9.43 -19.35
N HIS A 219 27.68 -9.62 -19.64
CA HIS A 219 28.62 -8.52 -19.80
C HIS A 219 28.19 -7.56 -20.91
N LEU A 220 27.79 -8.10 -22.08
CA LEU A 220 27.28 -7.30 -23.20
C LEU A 220 25.95 -6.60 -22.88
N ALA A 221 25.13 -7.16 -21.97
CA ALA A 221 23.86 -6.58 -21.55
C ALA A 221 23.99 -5.40 -20.57
N ILE A 222 25.14 -5.20 -19.92
CA ILE A 222 25.34 -4.17 -18.87
C ILE A 222 24.96 -2.77 -19.39
N GLY A 223 25.56 -2.33 -20.49
CA GLY A 223 25.33 -0.97 -21.01
C GLY A 223 23.93 -0.76 -21.56
N LYS A 224 23.29 -1.80 -22.10
CA LYS A 224 21.91 -1.72 -22.61
C LYS A 224 20.90 -1.68 -21.46
N SER A 225 21.06 -2.52 -20.45
CA SER A 225 20.19 -2.54 -19.28
C SER A 225 20.30 -1.25 -18.44
N LEU A 226 21.48 -0.64 -18.31
CA LEU A 226 21.62 0.67 -17.65
C LEU A 226 20.90 1.79 -18.40
N ARG A 227 20.90 1.78 -19.73
CA ARG A 227 20.11 2.73 -20.54
C ARG A 227 18.61 2.55 -20.32
N VAL A 228 18.15 1.30 -20.16
CA VAL A 228 16.75 1.02 -19.78
C VAL A 228 16.47 1.60 -18.40
N LEU A 229 17.32 1.33 -17.41
CA LEU A 229 17.19 1.86 -16.05
C LEU A 229 17.08 3.40 -16.02
N GLN A 230 17.96 4.08 -16.76
CA GLN A 230 17.94 5.54 -16.86
C GLN A 230 16.68 6.06 -17.55
N LYS A 231 16.17 5.36 -18.57
CA LYS A 231 14.96 5.74 -19.29
C LYS A 231 13.70 5.62 -18.43
N ILE A 232 13.63 4.60 -17.58
CA ILE A 232 12.44 4.32 -16.76
C ILE A 232 12.44 5.11 -15.45
N GLN A 233 13.55 5.73 -15.05
CA GLN A 233 13.64 6.49 -13.80
C GLN A 233 12.72 7.74 -13.83
N PRO A 234 11.81 7.87 -12.87
CA PRO A 234 10.95 9.05 -12.72
C PRO A 234 11.72 10.37 -12.59
N SER A 235 11.04 11.49 -12.86
CA SER A 235 11.63 12.83 -12.70
C SER A 235 11.89 13.21 -11.24
N SER A 236 11.16 12.62 -10.27
CA SER A 236 11.45 12.72 -8.84
C SER A 236 12.80 12.08 -8.45
N GLY A 237 13.33 11.19 -9.30
CA GLY A 237 14.60 10.49 -9.11
C GLY A 237 14.49 9.17 -8.35
N GLY A 238 13.48 9.01 -7.49
CA GLY A 238 13.15 7.75 -6.84
C GLY A 238 12.36 6.81 -7.75
N PHE A 239 12.32 5.53 -7.41
CA PHE A 239 11.48 4.53 -8.07
C PHE A 239 10.27 4.23 -7.18
N LEU A 240 9.06 4.22 -7.76
CA LEU A 240 7.80 4.02 -7.03
C LEU A 240 7.55 5.04 -5.90
N GLU A 241 8.20 6.20 -5.91
CA GLU A 241 8.22 7.10 -4.75
C GLU A 241 8.66 6.42 -3.44
N ALA A 242 9.39 5.29 -3.55
CA ALA A 242 9.71 4.41 -2.43
C ALA A 242 11.19 4.54 -2.05
N ALA A 243 11.46 4.86 -0.79
CA ALA A 243 12.83 4.94 -0.26
C ALA A 243 13.56 3.59 -0.32
N PRO A 244 12.95 2.44 0.03
CA PRO A 244 13.63 1.14 0.02
C PRO A 244 14.12 0.73 -1.38
N LEU A 245 13.25 0.77 -2.39
CA LEU A 245 13.61 0.37 -3.76
C LEU A 245 14.70 1.29 -4.32
N THR A 246 14.55 2.60 -4.10
CA THR A 246 15.54 3.60 -4.52
C THR A 246 16.88 3.35 -3.86
N SER A 247 16.89 3.01 -2.58
CA SER A 247 18.09 2.68 -1.82
C SER A 247 18.76 1.40 -2.32
N PHE A 248 18.01 0.33 -2.58
CA PHE A 248 18.56 -0.92 -3.12
C PHE A 248 19.23 -0.72 -4.48
N VAL A 249 18.62 0.06 -5.38
CA VAL A 249 19.22 0.42 -6.67
C VAL A 249 20.50 1.22 -6.47
N THR A 250 20.45 2.21 -5.58
CA THR A 250 21.59 3.11 -5.27
C THR A 250 22.78 2.34 -4.74
N MET A 251 22.57 1.53 -3.69
CA MET A 251 23.64 0.77 -3.05
C MET A 251 24.21 -0.31 -3.98
N ALA A 252 23.37 -0.97 -4.79
CA ALA A 252 23.81 -1.96 -5.76
C ALA A 252 24.76 -1.33 -6.79
N LEU A 253 24.38 -0.20 -7.39
CA LEU A 253 25.22 0.49 -8.38
C LEU A 253 26.48 1.09 -7.74
N ALA A 254 26.37 1.70 -6.55
CA ALA A 254 27.52 2.24 -5.84
C ALA A 254 28.56 1.15 -5.52
N SER A 255 28.11 -0.04 -5.10
CA SER A 255 28.99 -1.16 -4.74
C SER A 255 29.86 -1.68 -5.89
N ILE A 256 29.44 -1.47 -7.14
CA ILE A 256 30.14 -1.91 -8.35
C ILE A 256 30.84 -0.75 -9.09
N GLY A 257 31.17 0.32 -8.37
CA GLY A 257 31.92 1.46 -8.91
C GLY A 257 31.10 2.36 -9.85
N ARG A 258 29.77 2.40 -9.70
CA ARG A 258 28.87 3.25 -10.51
C ARG A 258 28.20 4.36 -9.71
N ALA A 259 28.83 4.81 -8.63
CA ALA A 259 28.30 5.88 -7.78
C ALA A 259 28.08 7.20 -8.55
N ASP A 260 28.86 7.48 -9.59
CA ASP A 260 28.73 8.69 -10.41
C ASP A 260 27.75 8.54 -11.60
N HIS A 261 27.08 7.39 -11.71
CA HIS A 261 26.10 7.19 -12.78
C HIS A 261 24.90 8.15 -12.59
N PRO A 262 24.35 8.77 -13.65
CA PRO A 262 23.25 9.74 -13.52
C PRO A 262 22.02 9.22 -12.76
N VAL A 263 21.76 7.92 -12.85
CA VAL A 263 20.70 7.26 -12.07
C VAL A 263 20.96 7.38 -10.57
N VAL A 264 22.19 7.11 -10.13
CA VAL A 264 22.58 7.19 -8.72
C VAL A 264 22.49 8.62 -8.22
N SER A 265 22.96 9.61 -8.99
CA SER A 265 22.83 11.03 -8.61
C SER A 265 21.38 11.42 -8.34
N LYS A 266 20.44 10.99 -9.19
CA LYS A 266 19.01 11.25 -8.99
C LYS A 266 18.42 10.48 -7.81
N CYS A 267 18.83 9.24 -7.59
CA CYS A 267 18.39 8.46 -6.43
C CYS A 267 18.91 9.07 -5.11
N VAL A 268 20.14 9.56 -5.09
CA VAL A 268 20.72 10.27 -3.93
C VAL A 268 19.93 11.55 -3.64
N ALA A 269 19.63 12.34 -4.67
CA ALA A 269 18.80 13.54 -4.51
C ALA A 269 17.41 13.21 -3.94
N PHE A 270 16.78 12.14 -4.42
CA PHE A 270 15.52 11.64 -3.85
C PHE A 270 15.68 11.30 -2.36
N LEU A 271 16.66 10.46 -2.00
CA LEU A 271 16.87 10.05 -0.60
C LEU A 271 17.15 11.24 0.32
N VAL A 272 17.95 12.21 -0.12
CA VAL A 272 18.25 13.43 0.65
C VAL A 272 16.99 14.27 0.86
N ASN A 273 16.10 14.36 -0.14
CA ASN A 273 14.87 15.14 -0.05
C ASN A 273 13.75 14.43 0.72
N SER A 274 13.81 13.10 0.85
CA SER A 274 12.79 12.29 1.54
C SER A 274 13.06 12.05 3.02
N VAL A 275 14.19 12.54 3.55
CA VAL A 275 14.51 12.41 4.99
C VAL A 275 13.53 13.21 5.84
N ARG A 276 13.14 12.65 6.98
CA ARG A 276 12.29 13.33 7.96
C ARG A 276 13.14 14.13 8.95
N PRO A 277 12.54 15.13 9.63
CA PRO A 277 13.25 15.92 10.64
C PRO A 277 13.87 15.10 11.78
N ASP A 278 13.32 13.92 12.08
CA ASP A 278 13.83 13.00 13.10
C ASP A 278 15.00 12.12 12.61
N GLY A 279 15.41 12.26 11.35
CA GLY A 279 16.48 11.47 10.74
C GLY A 279 16.04 10.12 10.18
N SER A 280 14.73 9.84 10.13
CA SER A 280 14.19 8.60 9.55
C SER A 280 13.68 8.79 8.12
N TRP A 281 13.33 7.68 7.47
CA TRP A 281 12.65 7.65 6.18
C TRP A 281 11.32 6.91 6.26
N PRO A 282 10.26 7.36 5.55
CA PRO A 282 9.05 6.58 5.33
C PRO A 282 9.27 5.51 4.24
N ILE A 283 8.31 4.60 4.06
CA ILE A 283 8.33 3.64 2.94
C ILE A 283 8.15 4.37 1.62
N ASP A 284 7.07 5.15 1.48
CA ASP A 284 6.77 5.97 0.31
C ASP A 284 6.71 7.45 0.68
N THR A 285 6.87 8.33 -0.32
CA THR A 285 6.82 9.79 -0.12
C THR A 285 5.46 10.26 0.44
N ASN A 286 4.35 9.87 -0.19
CA ASN A 286 2.99 10.17 0.26
C ASN A 286 1.96 9.20 -0.34
N LEU A 287 0.70 9.31 0.11
CA LEU A 287 -0.47 8.61 -0.44
C LEU A 287 -1.56 9.61 -0.87
N ALA A 288 -1.17 10.74 -1.49
CA ALA A 288 -2.05 11.90 -1.62
C ALA A 288 -3.34 11.63 -2.42
N THR A 289 -3.25 10.90 -3.54
CA THR A 289 -4.44 10.54 -4.32
C THR A 289 -5.31 9.55 -3.56
N TRP A 290 -4.71 8.50 -2.99
CA TRP A 290 -5.42 7.50 -2.18
C TRP A 290 -6.22 8.14 -1.05
N LEU A 291 -5.55 8.92 -0.20
CA LEU A 291 -6.17 9.55 0.97
C LEU A 291 -7.22 10.59 0.58
N THR A 292 -7.00 11.32 -0.52
CA THR A 292 -7.99 12.27 -1.03
C THR A 292 -9.27 11.56 -1.47
N THR A 293 -9.16 10.45 -2.20
CA THR A 293 -10.36 9.72 -2.65
C THR A 293 -11.11 9.10 -1.46
N LEU A 294 -10.41 8.51 -0.49
CA LEU A 294 -11.02 8.00 0.72
C LEU A 294 -11.71 9.10 1.54
N ALA A 295 -11.09 10.27 1.71
CA ALA A 295 -11.65 11.40 2.43
C ALA A 295 -12.94 11.93 1.78
N VAL A 296 -12.95 12.08 0.45
CA VAL A 296 -14.15 12.47 -0.32
C VAL A 296 -15.26 11.44 -0.12
N ASN A 297 -14.94 10.14 -0.23
CA ASN A 297 -15.91 9.07 -0.07
C ASN A 297 -16.46 8.99 1.37
N ALA A 298 -15.65 9.25 2.39
CA ALA A 298 -16.07 9.32 3.79
C ALA A 298 -17.03 10.48 4.04
N LEU A 299 -16.74 11.67 3.50
CA LEU A 299 -17.63 12.83 3.56
C LEU A 299 -18.93 12.61 2.78
N ALA A 300 -18.86 11.90 1.64
CA ALA A 300 -20.04 11.50 0.88
C ALA A 300 -20.93 10.54 1.67
N ALA A 301 -20.35 9.55 2.36
CA ALA A 301 -21.08 8.64 3.25
C ALA A 301 -21.77 9.42 4.38
N ALA A 302 -21.07 10.40 4.96
CA ALA A 302 -21.59 11.29 5.99
C ALA A 302 -22.64 12.30 5.49
N GLY A 303 -22.81 12.46 4.17
CA GLY A 303 -23.73 13.45 3.57
C GLY A 303 -23.22 14.89 3.67
N GLU A 304 -21.90 15.08 3.75
CA GLU A 304 -21.27 16.31 4.25
C GLU A 304 -20.28 16.91 3.23
N LEU A 305 -20.42 16.55 1.95
CA LEU A 305 -19.64 17.13 0.85
C LEU A 305 -19.85 18.65 0.73
N ASP A 306 -20.95 19.19 1.24
CA ASP A 306 -21.20 20.63 1.26
C ASP A 306 -20.23 21.39 2.15
N LYS A 307 -19.63 20.72 3.15
CA LYS A 307 -18.57 21.28 4.00
C LYS A 307 -17.23 21.45 3.28
N LEU A 308 -17.07 20.85 2.09
CA LEU A 308 -15.91 21.11 1.25
C LEU A 308 -16.08 22.43 0.50
N ASP A 309 -15.20 23.38 0.79
CA ASP A 309 -14.95 24.51 -0.09
C ASP A 309 -14.19 24.04 -1.36
N ARG A 310 -14.32 24.80 -2.45
CA ARG A 310 -13.52 24.62 -3.67
C ARG A 310 -13.56 23.20 -4.25
N LYS A 311 -14.72 22.53 -4.18
CA LYS A 311 -14.98 21.20 -4.74
C LYS A 311 -14.59 21.07 -6.21
N ASP A 312 -14.79 22.14 -6.98
CA ASP A 312 -14.39 22.26 -8.39
C ASP A 312 -12.87 22.15 -8.57
N GLN A 313 -12.08 22.76 -7.68
CA GLN A 313 -10.61 22.68 -7.71
C GLN A 313 -10.13 21.29 -7.32
N LEU A 314 -10.76 20.66 -6.32
CA LEU A 314 -10.45 19.29 -5.90
C LEU A 314 -10.76 18.29 -7.02
N ARG A 315 -11.93 18.42 -7.68
CA ARG A 315 -12.27 17.66 -8.89
C ARG A 315 -11.20 17.86 -9.96
N ALA A 316 -10.85 19.12 -10.26
CA ALA A 316 -9.86 19.43 -11.28
C ALA A 316 -8.48 18.84 -10.93
N TRP A 317 -8.11 18.79 -9.64
CA TRP A 317 -6.89 18.15 -9.17
C TRP A 317 -6.91 16.64 -9.43
N LEU A 318 -7.98 15.93 -9.09
CA LEU A 318 -8.13 14.50 -9.40
C LEU A 318 -8.06 14.21 -10.90
N LEU A 319 -8.73 15.03 -11.73
CA LEU A 319 -8.70 14.87 -13.19
C LEU A 319 -7.30 15.05 -13.80
N ARG A 320 -6.45 15.89 -13.18
CA ARG A 320 -5.05 16.08 -13.60
C ARG A 320 -4.15 14.89 -13.30
N GLN A 321 -4.48 14.09 -12.27
CA GLN A 321 -3.68 12.93 -11.89
C GLN A 321 -3.89 11.72 -12.81
N GLN A 322 -4.91 11.73 -13.67
CA GLN A 322 -5.17 10.60 -14.57
C GLN A 322 -4.05 10.49 -15.62
N TYR A 323 -3.46 9.30 -15.74
CA TYR A 323 -2.48 9.03 -16.79
C TYR A 323 -3.12 9.09 -18.17
N LYS A 324 -2.72 10.06 -18.98
CA LYS A 324 -3.23 10.26 -20.36
C LYS A 324 -2.39 9.58 -21.44
N GLN A 325 -1.27 8.98 -21.05
CA GLN A 325 -0.34 8.30 -21.94
C GLN A 325 0.09 6.98 -21.32
N ARG A 326 0.60 6.09 -22.16
CA ARG A 326 1.16 4.82 -21.72
C ARG A 326 2.28 5.06 -20.72
N HIS A 327 2.21 4.41 -19.56
CA HIS A 327 3.11 4.64 -18.46
C HIS A 327 4.56 4.28 -18.83
N PRO A 328 5.54 5.19 -18.71
CA PRO A 328 6.90 4.93 -19.19
C PRO A 328 7.62 3.85 -18.37
N TYR A 329 7.32 3.77 -17.07
CA TYR A 329 7.96 2.85 -16.15
C TYR A 329 7.44 1.41 -16.31
N THR A 330 6.12 1.23 -16.24
CA THR A 330 5.48 -0.09 -16.25
C THR A 330 4.95 -0.53 -17.62
N GLY A 331 4.78 0.41 -18.55
CA GLY A 331 4.14 0.15 -19.84
C GLY A 331 2.62 -0.03 -19.77
N ALA A 332 1.99 0.31 -18.63
CA ALA A 332 0.53 0.28 -18.45
C ALA A 332 -0.16 1.25 -19.42
N ASP A 333 -1.35 0.88 -19.91
CA ASP A 333 -2.12 1.74 -20.79
C ASP A 333 -2.63 3.00 -20.05
N ALA A 334 -3.00 4.03 -20.81
CA ALA A 334 -3.56 5.26 -20.26
C ALA A 334 -4.96 5.01 -19.68
N GLY A 335 -5.34 5.79 -18.66
CA GLY A 335 -6.69 5.79 -18.07
C GLY A 335 -6.72 5.60 -16.56
N GLY A 336 -5.69 4.99 -15.97
CA GLY A 336 -5.61 4.78 -14.52
C GLY A 336 -5.11 5.99 -13.73
N TRP A 337 -5.17 5.88 -12.41
CA TRP A 337 -4.61 6.77 -11.38
C TRP A 337 -3.68 5.97 -10.47
N ALA A 338 -2.69 6.65 -9.89
CA ALA A 338 -1.80 6.10 -8.87
C ALA A 338 -2.17 6.65 -7.49
N TRP A 339 -1.67 6.02 -6.42
CA TRP A 339 -1.83 6.47 -5.02
C TRP A 339 -1.28 7.85 -4.69
N THR A 340 -0.40 8.40 -5.52
CA THR A 340 0.33 9.65 -5.30
C THR A 340 0.20 10.60 -6.51
N ASP A 341 0.31 11.89 -6.25
CA ASP A 341 0.38 12.95 -7.26
C ASP A 341 1.80 13.10 -7.87
N LEU A 342 2.76 12.33 -7.36
CA LEU A 342 4.16 12.43 -7.74
C LEU A 342 4.53 11.57 -8.95
N PRO A 343 5.56 11.96 -9.75
CA PRO A 343 5.89 11.29 -11.01
C PRO A 343 6.33 9.83 -10.90
N GLY A 344 6.72 9.35 -9.72
CA GLY A 344 7.09 7.96 -9.47
C GLY A 344 5.91 7.02 -9.22
N GLY A 345 4.68 7.55 -9.10
CA GLY A 345 3.47 6.74 -8.99
C GLY A 345 3.29 5.79 -10.18
N VAL A 346 2.55 4.71 -9.96
CA VAL A 346 2.16 3.75 -11.00
C VAL A 346 0.65 3.59 -10.95
N PRO A 347 -0.05 3.63 -12.09
CA PRO A 347 -1.49 3.47 -12.07
C PRO A 347 -1.90 2.09 -11.55
N ASP A 348 -2.86 2.07 -10.62
CA ASP A 348 -3.36 0.87 -9.96
C ASP A 348 -4.90 0.85 -9.88
N ALA A 349 -5.44 -0.35 -9.62
CA ALA A 349 -6.87 -0.59 -9.61
C ALA A 349 -7.60 0.08 -8.44
N ASP A 350 -6.95 0.19 -7.27
CA ASP A 350 -7.61 0.68 -6.06
C ASP A 350 -7.81 2.19 -6.14
N ASP A 351 -6.76 2.92 -6.51
CA ASP A 351 -6.79 4.37 -6.70
C ASP A 351 -7.61 4.79 -7.91
N THR A 352 -7.61 3.98 -8.97
CA THR A 352 -8.49 4.21 -10.11
C THR A 352 -9.96 4.06 -9.69
N ALA A 353 -10.33 2.98 -9.01
CA ALA A 353 -11.70 2.80 -8.52
C ALA A 353 -12.11 3.89 -7.52
N GLY A 354 -11.24 4.20 -6.56
CA GLY A 354 -11.46 5.25 -5.58
C GLY A 354 -11.66 6.62 -6.20
N THR A 355 -10.86 6.96 -7.23
CA THR A 355 -10.99 8.23 -7.95
C THR A 355 -12.29 8.30 -8.73
N LEU A 356 -12.69 7.22 -9.41
CA LEU A 356 -13.97 7.18 -10.12
C LEU A 356 -15.14 7.39 -9.14
N LEU A 357 -15.12 6.75 -7.98
CA LEU A 357 -16.16 6.93 -6.96
C LEU A 357 -16.15 8.36 -6.39
N ALA A 358 -14.98 8.91 -6.08
CA ALA A 358 -14.85 10.28 -5.55
C ALA A 358 -15.31 11.34 -6.57
N LEU A 359 -14.94 11.20 -7.84
CA LEU A 359 -15.39 12.08 -8.92
C LEU A 359 -16.92 12.02 -9.08
N TYR A 360 -17.53 10.84 -8.99
CA TYR A 360 -18.98 10.71 -9.01
C TYR A 360 -19.66 11.53 -7.92
N HIS A 361 -19.15 11.43 -6.68
CA HIS A 361 -19.67 12.19 -5.55
C HIS A 361 -19.49 13.69 -5.71
N LEU A 362 -18.32 14.15 -6.19
CA LEU A 362 -18.05 15.57 -6.42
C LEU A 362 -18.92 16.16 -7.54
N GLU A 363 -19.12 15.45 -8.65
CA GLU A 363 -20.00 15.89 -9.75
C GLU A 363 -21.44 16.08 -9.25
N ARG A 364 -21.95 15.15 -8.43
CA ARG A 364 -23.28 15.29 -7.82
C ARG A 364 -23.37 16.48 -6.86
N ALA A 365 -22.37 16.68 -6.03
CA ALA A 365 -22.34 17.78 -5.08
C ALA A 365 -22.21 19.17 -5.75
N LEU A 366 -21.60 19.22 -6.95
CA LEU A 366 -21.50 20.44 -7.74
C LEU A 366 -22.74 20.73 -8.58
N ASP A 367 -23.68 19.77 -8.70
CA ASP A 367 -24.76 19.77 -9.70
C ASP A 367 -24.26 20.14 -11.10
N GLN A 368 -23.05 19.68 -11.42
CA GLN A 368 -22.39 19.93 -12.69
C GLN A 368 -22.13 18.59 -13.37
N ARG A 369 -22.23 18.60 -14.71
CA ARG A 369 -21.77 17.49 -15.54
C ARG A 369 -20.65 18.00 -16.42
N ASP A 370 -19.42 17.72 -15.99
CA ASP A 370 -18.24 18.10 -16.74
C ASP A 370 -17.91 17.02 -17.79
N PHE A 371 -17.74 17.47 -19.04
CA PHE A 371 -17.36 16.59 -20.14
C PHE A 371 -15.97 15.96 -19.93
N MET A 372 -15.07 16.63 -19.22
CA MET A 372 -13.78 16.06 -18.85
C MET A 372 -13.93 14.91 -17.86
N SER A 373 -14.83 15.03 -16.88
CA SER A 373 -15.18 13.94 -15.97
C SER A 373 -15.74 12.74 -16.74
N ILE A 374 -16.66 12.95 -17.70
CA ILE A 374 -17.21 11.87 -18.53
C ILE A 374 -16.13 11.08 -19.29
N ARG A 375 -15.17 11.79 -19.91
CA ARG A 375 -14.05 11.13 -20.58
C ARG A 375 -13.16 10.38 -19.61
N ALA A 376 -12.85 11.00 -18.46
CA ALA A 376 -12.03 10.39 -17.43
C ALA A 376 -12.67 9.09 -16.91
N PHE A 377 -13.99 9.08 -16.69
CA PHE A 377 -14.75 7.88 -16.32
C PHE A 377 -14.61 6.78 -17.37
N ARG A 378 -14.90 7.08 -18.64
CA ARG A 378 -14.79 6.11 -19.75
C ARG A 378 -13.40 5.50 -19.81
N ASP A 379 -12.36 6.33 -19.74
CA ASP A 379 -10.98 5.89 -19.87
C ASP A 379 -10.54 5.06 -18.64
N GLY A 380 -10.97 5.44 -17.43
CA GLY A 380 -10.73 4.68 -16.21
C GLY A 380 -11.41 3.31 -16.20
N PHE A 381 -12.67 3.23 -16.64
CA PHE A 381 -13.37 1.95 -16.74
C PHE A 381 -12.79 1.03 -17.82
N LEU A 382 -12.40 1.58 -18.96
CA LEU A 382 -11.70 0.82 -20.00
C LEU A 382 -10.38 0.27 -19.48
N TRP A 383 -9.66 1.05 -18.66
CA TRP A 383 -8.42 0.63 -18.04
C TRP A 383 -8.65 -0.50 -17.02
N LEU A 384 -9.61 -0.36 -16.10
CA LEU A 384 -10.00 -1.41 -15.14
C LEU A 384 -10.46 -2.70 -15.84
N GLY A 385 -11.30 -2.59 -16.87
CA GLY A 385 -11.72 -3.74 -17.68
C GLY A 385 -10.56 -4.40 -18.43
N GLY A 386 -9.52 -3.64 -18.78
CA GLY A 386 -8.28 -4.16 -19.34
C GLY A 386 -7.43 -4.95 -18.35
N LEU A 387 -7.54 -4.64 -17.04
CA LEU A 387 -6.85 -5.33 -15.96
C LEU A 387 -7.48 -6.65 -15.55
N GLN A 388 -8.81 -6.79 -15.69
CA GLN A 388 -9.54 -7.97 -15.18
C GLN A 388 -8.91 -9.29 -15.64
N ASN A 389 -8.61 -10.13 -14.66
CA ASN A 389 -8.03 -11.44 -14.88
C ASN A 389 -9.08 -12.44 -15.37
N ARG A 390 -8.62 -13.61 -15.83
CA ARG A 390 -9.51 -14.67 -16.35
C ARG A 390 -10.40 -15.29 -15.28
N ASP A 391 -10.03 -15.17 -14.01
CA ASP A 391 -10.82 -15.59 -12.86
C ASP A 391 -11.98 -14.64 -12.54
N GLY A 392 -12.05 -13.49 -13.22
CA GLY A 392 -13.05 -12.44 -13.02
C GLY A 392 -12.64 -11.36 -12.02
N GLY A 393 -11.55 -11.57 -11.29
CA GLY A 393 -11.09 -10.62 -10.29
C GLY A 393 -10.18 -9.53 -10.86
N ILE A 394 -9.97 -8.50 -10.05
CA ILE A 394 -9.14 -7.34 -10.38
C ILE A 394 -7.80 -7.44 -9.66
N PRO A 395 -6.66 -7.45 -10.40
CA PRO A 395 -5.34 -7.31 -9.82
C PRO A 395 -4.99 -5.84 -9.59
N THR A 396 -3.87 -5.57 -8.92
CA THR A 396 -3.47 -4.19 -8.59
C THR A 396 -2.96 -3.40 -9.78
N PHE A 397 -1.87 -3.87 -10.43
CA PHE A 397 -1.15 -3.04 -11.41
C PHE A 397 -1.26 -3.54 -12.85
N CYS A 398 -1.35 -4.85 -13.04
CA CYS A 398 -1.35 -5.44 -14.36
C CYS A 398 -2.13 -6.74 -14.43
N ARG A 399 -2.73 -6.97 -15.60
CA ARG A 399 -3.31 -8.26 -15.94
C ARG A 399 -2.21 -9.31 -16.05
N GLY A 400 -2.41 -10.46 -15.41
CA GLY A 400 -1.43 -11.55 -15.48
C GLY A 400 -2.04 -12.93 -15.33
N TRP A 401 -1.27 -13.84 -14.74
CA TRP A 401 -1.63 -15.25 -14.62
C TRP A 401 -2.05 -15.61 -13.18
N GLY A 402 -2.09 -14.63 -12.28
CA GLY A 402 -2.54 -14.78 -10.90
C GLY A 402 -1.57 -15.52 -9.99
N HIS A 403 -0.29 -15.61 -10.38
CA HIS A 403 0.71 -16.40 -9.64
C HIS A 403 1.56 -15.57 -8.69
N LEU A 404 1.56 -14.24 -8.85
CA LEU A 404 2.38 -13.36 -8.05
C LEU A 404 1.49 -12.27 -7.41
N PRO A 405 1.87 -11.70 -6.25
CA PRO A 405 0.97 -10.82 -5.48
C PRO A 405 0.38 -9.64 -6.27
N PHE A 406 1.08 -9.15 -7.29
CA PHE A 406 0.72 -7.95 -8.06
C PHE A 406 -0.15 -8.22 -9.29
N ASP A 407 -0.16 -9.46 -9.80
CA ASP A 407 -0.99 -9.90 -10.92
C ASP A 407 -2.09 -10.87 -10.46
N ARG A 408 -2.12 -11.18 -9.16
CA ARG A 408 -3.19 -11.87 -8.45
C ARG A 408 -4.35 -10.91 -8.21
N SER A 409 -5.54 -11.41 -8.46
CA SER A 409 -6.79 -10.73 -8.15
C SER A 409 -6.97 -10.58 -6.63
N GLY A 410 -7.47 -9.43 -6.18
CA GLY A 410 -7.81 -9.15 -4.77
C GLY A 410 -9.32 -9.00 -4.58
N CYS A 411 -9.87 -9.50 -3.47
CA CYS A 411 -11.31 -9.36 -3.16
C CYS A 411 -11.66 -7.90 -2.84
N ASP A 412 -10.82 -7.22 -2.08
CA ASP A 412 -10.89 -5.78 -1.80
C ASP A 412 -10.84 -4.93 -3.08
N LEU A 413 -9.88 -5.20 -3.97
CA LEU A 413 -9.74 -4.49 -5.26
C LEU A 413 -10.92 -4.71 -6.20
N THR A 414 -11.39 -5.96 -6.27
CA THR A 414 -12.57 -6.32 -7.08
C THR A 414 -13.81 -5.64 -6.52
N ALA A 415 -14.01 -5.68 -5.19
CA ALA A 415 -15.11 -5.00 -4.53
C ALA A 415 -15.07 -3.48 -4.75
N HIS A 416 -13.91 -2.84 -4.65
CA HIS A 416 -13.78 -1.40 -4.88
C HIS A 416 -14.10 -1.03 -6.33
N THR A 417 -13.63 -1.83 -7.30
CA THR A 417 -14.00 -1.69 -8.71
C THR A 417 -15.50 -1.80 -8.92
N LEU A 418 -16.17 -2.77 -8.29
CA LEU A 418 -17.62 -2.93 -8.37
C LEU A 418 -18.37 -1.75 -7.73
N ARG A 419 -17.89 -1.20 -6.61
CA ARG A 419 -18.43 0.04 -6.01
C ARG A 419 -18.32 1.22 -6.96
N ALA A 420 -17.18 1.33 -7.63
CA ALA A 420 -16.95 2.33 -8.67
C ALA A 420 -17.77 2.06 -9.95
N LEU A 421 -18.50 0.95 -10.08
CA LEU A 421 -19.45 0.71 -11.17
C LEU A 421 -20.91 0.88 -10.71
N ALA A 422 -21.19 0.70 -9.42
CA ALA A 422 -22.54 0.68 -8.85
C ALA A 422 -23.39 1.90 -9.25
N PRO A 423 -22.93 3.16 -9.08
CA PRO A 423 -23.69 4.32 -9.53
C PRO A 423 -24.08 4.36 -11.01
N TRP A 424 -23.33 3.65 -11.87
CA TRP A 424 -23.50 3.63 -13.32
C TRP A 424 -24.29 2.42 -13.80
N TYR A 425 -24.40 1.37 -12.99
CA TYR A 425 -25.22 0.19 -13.26
C TYR A 425 -26.69 0.42 -12.88
N ASP A 426 -26.96 1.21 -11.83
CA ASP A 426 -28.32 1.45 -11.33
C ASP A 426 -29.01 2.70 -11.92
N THR A 427 -28.28 3.72 -12.40
CA THR A 427 -28.91 4.99 -12.77
C THR A 427 -29.20 5.20 -14.25
N ARG A 428 -30.49 5.45 -14.53
CA ARG A 428 -31.07 6.12 -15.71
C ARG A 428 -30.65 7.60 -15.82
N SER A 429 -29.40 7.93 -15.49
CA SER A 429 -28.88 9.29 -15.38
C SER A 429 -27.58 9.45 -16.22
N VAL A 430 -27.73 9.98 -17.46
CA VAL A 430 -26.74 10.52 -18.46
C VAL A 430 -25.93 9.60 -19.42
N PRO A 431 -25.50 10.15 -20.59
CA PRO A 431 -26.11 10.01 -21.90
C PRO A 431 -25.54 8.85 -22.76
N PRO A 432 -26.28 8.41 -23.79
CA PRO A 432 -26.28 7.03 -24.29
C PRO A 432 -25.27 6.71 -25.41
N LYS A 433 -24.14 7.42 -25.57
CA LYS A 433 -23.28 7.20 -26.75
C LYS A 433 -21.83 6.84 -26.51
N GLU A 434 -21.15 7.42 -25.52
CA GLU A 434 -19.75 7.05 -25.25
C GLU A 434 -19.62 5.88 -24.27
N ILE A 435 -20.44 5.84 -23.23
CA ILE A 435 -20.45 4.73 -22.25
C ILE A 435 -21.24 3.53 -22.81
N ASN A 436 -22.30 3.74 -23.59
CA ASN A 436 -22.99 2.64 -24.27
C ASN A 436 -22.06 1.83 -25.20
N LYS A 437 -21.02 2.46 -25.77
CA LYS A 437 -20.01 1.75 -26.58
C LYS A 437 -19.17 0.76 -25.77
N ILE A 438 -19.15 0.89 -24.45
CA ILE A 438 -18.43 -0.01 -23.54
C ILE A 438 -19.39 -0.77 -22.61
N GLY A 439 -20.70 -0.64 -22.79
CA GLY A 439 -21.73 -1.23 -21.92
C GLY A 439 -21.52 -2.73 -21.68
N ASP A 440 -21.39 -3.52 -22.75
CA ASP A 440 -21.14 -4.96 -22.67
C ASP A 440 -19.85 -5.30 -21.88
N ARG A 441 -18.83 -4.43 -21.95
CA ARG A 441 -17.59 -4.60 -21.18
C ARG A 441 -17.80 -4.30 -19.71
N LEU A 442 -18.62 -3.30 -19.37
CA LEU A 442 -18.95 -2.97 -17.99
C LEU A 442 -19.82 -4.05 -17.36
N GLU A 443 -20.79 -4.59 -18.11
CA GLU A 443 -21.62 -5.71 -17.67
C GLU A 443 -20.76 -6.96 -17.43
N SER A 444 -19.89 -7.31 -18.38
CA SER A 444 -18.93 -8.41 -18.19
C SER A 444 -17.98 -8.16 -17.01
N LEU A 445 -17.51 -6.92 -16.81
CA LEU A 445 -16.64 -6.58 -15.67
C LEU A 445 -17.38 -6.78 -14.35
N TYR A 446 -18.63 -6.32 -14.29
CA TYR A 446 -19.54 -6.44 -13.15
C TYR A 446 -19.86 -7.90 -12.80
N ASP A 447 -20.38 -8.67 -13.76
CA ASP A 447 -20.82 -10.05 -13.54
C ASP A 447 -19.66 -10.95 -13.13
N ASN A 448 -18.54 -10.87 -13.86
CA ASN A 448 -17.37 -11.68 -13.54
C ASN A 448 -16.76 -11.28 -12.18
N GLY A 449 -16.82 -10.01 -11.81
CA GLY A 449 -16.38 -9.53 -10.51
C GLY A 449 -17.20 -10.13 -9.36
N LEU A 450 -18.53 -10.18 -9.50
CA LEU A 450 -19.40 -10.81 -8.52
C LEU A 450 -19.13 -12.32 -8.39
N VAL A 451 -19.01 -13.01 -9.53
CA VAL A 451 -18.65 -14.45 -9.55
C VAL A 451 -17.29 -14.69 -8.90
N TYR A 452 -16.32 -13.80 -9.12
CA TYR A 452 -15.02 -13.89 -8.49
C TYR A 452 -15.13 -13.78 -6.96
N LEU A 453 -15.87 -12.78 -6.45
CA LEU A 453 -16.06 -12.59 -5.01
C LEU A 453 -16.75 -13.79 -4.36
N GLU A 454 -17.79 -14.34 -4.97
CA GLU A 454 -18.47 -15.54 -4.46
C GLU A 454 -17.52 -16.74 -4.39
N ARG A 455 -16.74 -16.99 -5.45
CA ARG A 455 -15.78 -18.11 -5.50
C ARG A 455 -14.62 -17.99 -4.52
N HIS A 456 -14.27 -16.77 -4.11
CA HIS A 456 -13.15 -16.50 -3.20
C HIS A 456 -13.61 -16.17 -1.78
N GLN A 457 -14.90 -16.34 -1.47
CA GLN A 457 -15.37 -16.32 -0.09
C GLN A 457 -14.84 -17.56 0.64
N ARG A 458 -14.25 -17.36 1.81
CA ARG A 458 -13.77 -18.45 2.66
C ARG A 458 -14.94 -19.30 3.16
N PRO A 459 -14.71 -20.56 3.58
CA PRO A 459 -15.76 -21.41 4.13
C PRO A 459 -16.49 -20.77 5.33
N ASP A 460 -15.77 -20.01 6.15
CA ASP A 460 -16.31 -19.29 7.32
C ASP A 460 -17.14 -18.03 6.97
N GLY A 461 -17.18 -17.64 5.68
CA GLY A 461 -17.91 -16.47 5.20
C GLY A 461 -17.08 -15.21 5.01
N SER A 462 -15.81 -15.20 5.40
CA SER A 462 -14.94 -14.03 5.27
C SER A 462 -14.28 -13.90 3.90
N TRP A 463 -13.71 -12.71 3.63
CA TRP A 463 -12.83 -12.45 2.49
C TRP A 463 -11.54 -11.80 2.96
N ASP A 464 -10.43 -12.19 2.34
CA ASP A 464 -9.14 -11.53 2.58
C ASP A 464 -8.91 -10.33 1.66
N PRO A 465 -8.31 -9.26 2.18
CA PRO A 465 -7.73 -8.21 1.36
C PRO A 465 -6.35 -8.61 0.80
N LEU A 466 -5.88 -7.86 -0.18
CA LEU A 466 -4.55 -8.05 -0.77
C LEU A 466 -3.49 -7.09 -0.19
N TRP A 467 -3.88 -5.85 0.13
CA TRP A 467 -2.96 -4.75 0.54
C TRP A 467 -3.06 -4.35 2.00
N PHE A 468 -3.88 -5.07 2.76
CA PHE A 468 -4.09 -4.84 4.18
C PHE A 468 -3.86 -6.14 4.93
N GLY A 469 -3.39 -6.02 6.16
CA GLY A 469 -3.08 -7.13 7.02
C GLY A 469 -3.19 -6.73 8.48
N ASN A 470 -2.99 -7.67 9.39
CA ASN A 470 -2.88 -7.35 10.81
C ASN A 470 -1.77 -8.19 11.46
N GLN A 471 -0.77 -7.52 12.04
CA GLN A 471 0.38 -8.19 12.67
C GLN A 471 0.04 -9.05 13.90
N TYR A 472 -1.16 -8.92 14.47
CA TYR A 472 -1.66 -9.78 15.54
C TYR A 472 -2.42 -11.01 15.01
N ALA A 473 -2.82 -11.00 13.74
CA ALA A 473 -3.52 -12.13 13.13
C ALA A 473 -2.52 -13.25 12.75
N PRO A 474 -2.96 -14.52 12.81
CA PRO A 474 -2.23 -15.60 12.15
C PRO A 474 -1.99 -15.26 10.67
N ASP A 475 -0.78 -15.55 10.19
CA ASP A 475 -0.38 -15.37 8.79
C ASP A 475 -0.46 -13.93 8.24
N ASP A 476 -0.50 -12.92 9.12
CA ASP A 476 -0.53 -11.49 8.79
C ASP A 476 -1.84 -11.02 8.09
N GLU A 477 -2.92 -11.82 8.14
CA GLU A 477 -4.16 -11.56 7.39
C GLU A 477 -5.09 -10.52 8.06
N ALA A 478 -5.99 -9.92 7.28
CA ALA A 478 -7.00 -8.98 7.79
C ALA A 478 -8.41 -9.24 7.20
N PRO A 479 -9.03 -10.41 7.45
CA PRO A 479 -10.36 -10.72 6.94
C PRO A 479 -11.45 -9.72 7.35
N THR A 480 -11.29 -8.99 8.46
CA THR A 480 -12.21 -7.89 8.82
C THR A 480 -12.21 -6.80 7.75
N TYR A 481 -11.03 -6.38 7.30
CA TYR A 481 -10.90 -5.37 6.25
C TYR A 481 -11.50 -5.87 4.93
N GLY A 482 -11.09 -7.06 4.48
CA GLY A 482 -11.55 -7.63 3.22
C GLY A 482 -13.07 -7.84 3.20
N THR A 483 -13.62 -8.43 4.26
CA THR A 483 -15.07 -8.64 4.40
C THR A 483 -15.83 -7.32 4.44
N ALA A 484 -15.33 -6.31 5.16
CA ALA A 484 -15.96 -4.99 5.17
C ALA A 484 -15.93 -4.32 3.78
N ARG A 485 -14.84 -4.41 3.01
CA ARG A 485 -14.79 -3.85 1.66
C ARG A 485 -15.75 -4.56 0.68
N VAL A 486 -15.84 -5.89 0.76
CA VAL A 486 -16.79 -6.68 -0.05
C VAL A 486 -18.24 -6.35 0.32
N LEU A 487 -18.58 -6.27 1.61
CA LEU A 487 -19.93 -5.89 2.04
C LEU A 487 -20.27 -4.44 1.70
N ALA A 488 -19.30 -3.52 1.68
CA ALA A 488 -19.52 -2.17 1.18
C ALA A 488 -19.92 -2.18 -0.31
N ALA A 489 -19.34 -3.08 -1.11
CA ALA A 489 -19.75 -3.29 -2.49
C ALA A 489 -21.15 -3.88 -2.60
N TYR A 490 -21.47 -4.88 -1.80
CA TYR A 490 -22.78 -5.50 -1.81
C TYR A 490 -23.87 -4.53 -1.35
N ARG A 491 -23.58 -3.66 -0.37
CA ARG A 491 -24.44 -2.53 0.02
C ARG A 491 -24.69 -1.59 -1.15
N ASP A 492 -23.62 -1.09 -1.78
CA ASP A 492 -23.72 -0.10 -2.85
C ASP A 492 -24.41 -0.70 -4.11
N LEU A 493 -24.47 -2.03 -4.22
CA LEU A 493 -25.13 -2.78 -5.30
C LEU A 493 -26.51 -3.37 -4.94
N ASP A 494 -27.06 -3.03 -3.77
CA ASP A 494 -28.34 -3.58 -3.27
C ASP A 494 -28.39 -5.13 -3.22
N ARG A 495 -27.29 -5.73 -2.77
CA ARG A 495 -27.07 -7.19 -2.69
C ARG A 495 -26.86 -7.70 -1.27
N MET A 496 -27.16 -6.90 -0.25
CA MET A 496 -26.97 -7.29 1.16
C MET A 496 -27.79 -8.51 1.59
N THR A 497 -28.88 -8.83 0.89
CA THR A 497 -29.73 -10.01 1.14
C THR A 497 -29.24 -11.30 0.48
N SER A 498 -28.20 -11.22 -0.37
CA SER A 498 -27.62 -12.39 -1.03
C SER A 498 -26.93 -13.33 -0.04
N GLU A 499 -26.89 -14.62 -0.36
CA GLU A 499 -26.28 -15.64 0.50
C GLU A 499 -24.80 -15.34 0.86
N PRO A 500 -23.93 -14.90 -0.08
CA PRO A 500 -22.57 -14.51 0.27
C PRO A 500 -22.53 -13.32 1.25
N ALA A 501 -23.35 -12.28 1.05
CA ALA A 501 -23.39 -11.15 1.99
C ALA A 501 -23.85 -11.59 3.38
N GLN A 502 -24.89 -12.42 3.47
CA GLN A 502 -25.40 -12.90 4.76
C GLN A 502 -24.35 -13.71 5.52
N ARG A 503 -23.54 -14.53 4.82
CA ARG A 503 -22.40 -15.24 5.42
C ARG A 503 -21.30 -14.28 5.88
N GLY A 504 -20.97 -13.25 5.09
CA GLY A 504 -20.01 -12.23 5.48
C GLY A 504 -20.45 -11.40 6.69
N ILE A 505 -21.73 -11.03 6.75
CA ILE A 505 -22.35 -10.36 7.89
C ILE A 505 -22.25 -11.27 9.13
N ALA A 506 -22.66 -12.53 9.02
CA ALA A 506 -22.57 -13.49 10.12
C ALA A 506 -21.14 -13.64 10.64
N TRP A 507 -20.16 -13.68 9.73
CA TRP A 507 -18.74 -13.72 10.10
C TRP A 507 -18.32 -12.45 10.86
N LEU A 508 -18.63 -11.24 10.38
CA LEU A 508 -18.31 -10.00 11.08
C LEU A 508 -18.94 -9.94 12.47
N LEU A 509 -20.20 -10.39 12.62
CA LEU A 509 -20.86 -10.46 13.92
C LEU A 509 -20.13 -11.42 14.87
N SER A 510 -19.63 -12.55 14.35
CA SER A 510 -18.85 -13.52 15.14
C SER A 510 -17.44 -13.03 15.49
N ALA A 511 -16.88 -12.11 14.71
CA ALA A 511 -15.54 -11.58 14.89
C ALA A 511 -15.47 -10.38 15.85
N GLN A 512 -16.62 -9.87 16.32
CA GLN A 512 -16.65 -8.74 17.25
C GLN A 512 -16.09 -9.13 18.62
N ASN A 513 -15.17 -8.33 19.14
CA ASN A 513 -14.56 -8.57 20.44
C ASN A 513 -15.52 -8.27 21.60
N ALA A 514 -15.18 -8.80 22.78
CA ALA A 514 -15.96 -8.59 24.00
C ALA A 514 -16.05 -7.11 24.41
N ASP A 515 -15.05 -6.29 24.06
CA ASP A 515 -15.04 -4.84 24.29
C ASP A 515 -15.98 -4.07 23.33
N GLY A 516 -16.52 -4.72 22.30
CA GLY A 516 -17.40 -4.12 21.31
C GLY A 516 -16.71 -3.69 20.02
N GLY A 517 -15.37 -3.66 19.97
CA GLY A 517 -14.61 -3.33 18.76
C GLY A 517 -14.33 -4.54 17.88
N TRP A 518 -13.61 -4.29 16.79
CA TRP A 518 -13.04 -5.29 15.88
C TRP A 518 -11.55 -5.03 15.68
N GLY A 519 -10.78 -6.12 15.56
CA GLY A 519 -9.43 -6.12 14.99
C GLY A 519 -9.40 -6.74 13.59
N GLY A 520 -8.21 -7.03 13.05
CA GLY A 520 -8.02 -7.60 11.72
C GLY A 520 -8.64 -8.99 11.50
N ALA A 521 -8.74 -9.81 12.56
CA ALA A 521 -9.35 -11.13 12.58
C ALA A 521 -10.00 -11.45 13.94
N VAL A 522 -10.65 -12.60 14.06
CA VAL A 522 -11.21 -13.09 15.32
C VAL A 522 -10.10 -13.14 16.40
N ASN A 523 -10.39 -12.64 17.60
CA ASN A 523 -9.47 -12.56 18.75
C ASN A 523 -8.23 -11.66 18.55
N THR A 524 -8.20 -10.80 17.53
CA THR A 524 -7.17 -9.76 17.42
C THR A 524 -7.59 -8.47 18.14
N PRO A 525 -6.67 -7.67 18.69
CA PRO A 525 -7.02 -6.45 19.43
C PRO A 525 -7.83 -5.45 18.60
N SER A 526 -8.83 -4.83 19.23
CA SER A 526 -9.67 -3.82 18.59
C SER A 526 -8.89 -2.55 18.21
N SER A 527 -9.17 -2.00 17.03
CA SER A 527 -8.58 -0.75 16.52
C SER A 527 -9.69 0.18 16.01
N ILE A 528 -9.37 1.47 15.83
CA ILE A 528 -10.34 2.42 15.25
C ILE A 528 -10.61 2.04 13.80
N GLU A 529 -9.57 1.65 13.07
CA GLU A 529 -9.65 1.37 11.65
C GLU A 529 -10.58 0.19 11.35
N GLU A 530 -10.30 -0.99 11.90
CA GLU A 530 -11.12 -2.19 11.68
C GLU A 530 -12.53 -2.06 12.30
N THR A 531 -12.66 -1.43 13.47
CA THR A 531 -13.99 -1.19 14.08
C THR A 531 -14.84 -0.26 13.21
N ALA A 532 -14.27 0.84 12.72
CA ALA A 532 -14.99 1.78 11.86
C ALA A 532 -15.41 1.12 10.54
N LEU A 533 -14.53 0.32 9.91
CA LEU A 533 -14.85 -0.43 8.70
C LEU A 533 -16.00 -1.42 8.90
N ALA A 534 -15.98 -2.18 10.01
CA ALA A 534 -17.04 -3.14 10.33
C ALA A 534 -18.38 -2.44 10.63
N VAL A 535 -18.36 -1.39 11.46
CA VAL A 535 -19.56 -0.61 11.81
C VAL A 535 -20.17 0.04 10.57
N GLU A 536 -19.36 0.61 9.67
CA GLU A 536 -19.82 1.29 8.45
C GLU A 536 -20.75 0.41 7.60
N VAL A 537 -20.42 -0.88 7.48
CA VAL A 537 -21.20 -1.83 6.65
C VAL A 537 -22.29 -2.55 7.42
N LEU A 538 -22.06 -2.86 8.70
CA LEU A 538 -23.06 -3.50 9.55
C LEU A 538 -24.27 -2.59 9.83
N LEU A 539 -24.09 -1.27 9.73
CA LEU A 539 -25.21 -0.33 9.73
C LEU A 539 -26.28 -0.73 8.72
N ASP A 540 -25.95 -1.30 7.56
CA ASP A 540 -26.90 -1.67 6.51
C ASP A 540 -27.21 -3.18 6.47
N ALA A 541 -26.82 -3.95 7.49
CA ALA A 541 -26.98 -5.40 7.56
C ALA A 541 -28.33 -5.89 8.12
N GLY A 542 -29.23 -4.97 8.49
CA GLY A 542 -30.55 -5.29 9.02
C GLY A 542 -30.58 -5.56 10.54
N PRO A 543 -31.75 -5.95 11.10
CA PRO A 543 -31.98 -5.99 12.55
C PRO A 543 -31.04 -6.91 13.33
N SER A 544 -30.54 -7.98 12.72
CA SER A 544 -29.62 -8.92 13.36
C SER A 544 -28.28 -8.29 13.74
N ALA A 545 -27.91 -7.15 13.13
CA ALA A 545 -26.66 -6.45 13.40
C ALA A 545 -26.79 -5.29 14.41
N GLU A 546 -28.00 -4.90 14.82
CA GLU A 546 -28.24 -3.69 15.63
C GLU A 546 -27.43 -3.69 16.93
N ALA A 547 -27.47 -4.79 17.69
CA ALA A 547 -26.73 -4.93 18.94
C ALA A 547 -25.20 -4.86 18.76
N ALA A 548 -24.70 -5.37 17.63
CA ALA A 548 -23.28 -5.30 17.31
C ALA A 548 -22.86 -3.88 16.92
N VAL A 549 -23.68 -3.20 16.11
CA VAL A 549 -23.48 -1.80 15.73
C VAL A 549 -23.48 -0.88 16.95
N GLU A 550 -24.42 -1.05 17.88
CA GLU A 550 -24.47 -0.22 19.10
C GLU A 550 -23.19 -0.35 19.94
N ARG A 551 -22.70 -1.59 20.13
CA ARG A 551 -21.44 -1.85 20.83
C ARG A 551 -20.23 -1.29 20.11
N GLY A 552 -20.18 -1.42 18.78
CA GLY A 552 -19.11 -0.86 17.96
C GLY A 552 -19.06 0.66 18.00
N LEU A 553 -20.22 1.31 17.93
CA LEU A 553 -20.33 2.76 18.03
C LEU A 553 -19.92 3.26 19.42
N ALA A 554 -20.37 2.60 20.50
CA ALA A 554 -19.96 2.94 21.86
C ALA A 554 -18.43 2.87 22.01
N TRP A 555 -17.81 1.80 21.51
CA TRP A 555 -16.35 1.64 21.52
C TRP A 555 -15.65 2.73 20.71
N LEU A 556 -16.12 3.06 19.50
CA LEU A 556 -15.53 4.12 18.66
C LEU A 556 -15.62 5.49 19.32
N ILE A 557 -16.79 5.83 19.88
CA ILE A 557 -17.03 7.10 20.56
C ILE A 557 -16.04 7.26 21.71
N GLU A 558 -15.98 6.29 22.63
CA GLU A 558 -15.06 6.32 23.76
C GLU A 558 -13.61 6.47 23.29
N ARG A 559 -13.21 5.70 22.27
CA ARG A 559 -11.84 5.71 21.76
C ARG A 559 -11.48 7.05 21.13
N ILE A 560 -12.38 7.66 20.36
CA ILE A 560 -12.18 8.97 19.73
C ILE A 560 -12.10 10.08 20.78
N GLU A 561 -13.02 10.09 21.75
CA GLU A 561 -13.06 11.09 22.84
C GLU A 561 -11.82 11.00 23.74
N SER A 562 -11.22 9.81 23.89
CA SER A 562 -9.95 9.61 24.57
C SER A 562 -8.69 10.01 23.77
N GLY A 563 -8.85 10.57 22.56
CA GLY A 563 -7.75 10.99 21.69
C GLY A 563 -7.16 9.88 20.81
N GLY A 564 -7.88 8.78 20.60
CA GLY A 564 -7.40 7.61 19.85
C GLY A 564 -7.09 7.88 18.36
N LEU A 565 -7.64 8.94 17.77
CA LEU A 565 -7.36 9.32 16.37
C LEU A 565 -5.88 9.60 16.09
N ALA A 566 -5.11 10.02 17.10
CA ALA A 566 -3.66 10.23 16.99
C ALA A 566 -2.84 8.93 17.11
N GLN A 567 -3.50 7.77 17.20
CA GLN A 567 -2.87 6.47 17.42
C GLN A 567 -3.19 5.48 16.28
N PRO A 568 -2.74 5.74 15.05
CA PRO A 568 -2.97 4.85 13.92
C PRO A 568 -2.31 3.48 14.13
N THR A 569 -2.94 2.42 13.62
CA THR A 569 -2.47 1.04 13.74
C THR A 569 -1.82 0.53 12.44
N PRO A 570 -0.82 -0.38 12.51
CA PRO A 570 -0.14 -0.92 11.33
C PRO A 570 -1.02 -1.91 10.54
N ILE A 571 -2.03 -1.40 9.85
CA ILE A 571 -2.91 -2.20 8.99
C ILE A 571 -2.47 -2.21 7.53
N GLY A 572 -1.63 -1.25 7.14
CA GLY A 572 -1.08 -1.15 5.81
C GLY A 572 -0.06 -2.25 5.60
N PHE A 573 -0.29 -3.08 4.59
CA PHE A 573 0.57 -4.23 4.29
C PHE A 573 1.05 -4.13 2.86
N TYR A 574 2.14 -3.38 2.68
CA TYR A 574 2.78 -3.26 1.38
C TYR A 574 3.19 -4.66 0.91
N PHE A 575 3.01 -4.93 -0.39
CA PHE A 575 3.24 -6.26 -0.95
C PHE A 575 4.59 -6.83 -0.48
N ALA A 576 4.59 -8.11 -0.13
CA ALA A 576 5.70 -8.81 0.50
C ALA A 576 5.95 -8.48 1.98
N LYS A 577 4.87 -8.36 2.75
CA LYS A 577 4.92 -8.42 4.21
C LYS A 577 5.68 -7.29 4.90
N LEU A 578 5.44 -6.06 4.45
CA LEU A 578 6.00 -4.83 5.01
C LEU A 578 4.90 -3.95 5.60
N TRP A 579 4.97 -3.73 6.91
CA TRP A 579 3.97 -2.95 7.63
C TRP A 579 4.19 -1.44 7.48
N TYR A 580 3.08 -0.72 7.35
CA TYR A 580 3.00 0.72 7.58
C TYR A 580 1.71 1.08 8.32
N PHE A 581 1.72 2.22 8.99
CA PHE A 581 0.49 2.89 9.40
C PHE A 581 0.42 4.26 8.74
N GLU A 582 -0.79 4.77 8.57
CA GLU A 582 -1.02 6.08 7.98
C GLU A 582 -1.88 6.91 8.94
N LYS A 583 -1.48 8.17 9.15
CA LYS A 583 -2.06 9.10 10.12
C LYS A 583 -3.57 9.34 9.97
N LEU A 584 -4.07 9.45 8.74
CA LEU A 584 -5.44 9.74 8.37
C LEU A 584 -6.37 8.52 8.31
N TYR A 585 -5.86 7.28 8.25
CA TYR A 585 -6.71 6.08 8.26
C TYR A 585 -7.76 6.05 9.39
N PRO A 586 -7.39 6.17 10.69
CA PRO A 586 -8.38 6.17 11.77
C PRO A 586 -9.37 7.35 11.66
N VAL A 587 -8.92 8.49 11.17
CA VAL A 587 -9.75 9.70 11.00
C VAL A 587 -10.79 9.50 9.90
N ILE A 588 -10.34 9.10 8.71
CA ILE A 588 -11.18 8.92 7.53
C ILE A 588 -12.24 7.85 7.77
N PHE A 589 -11.84 6.69 8.30
CA PHE A 589 -12.78 5.60 8.56
C PHE A 589 -13.80 5.98 9.65
N SER A 590 -13.39 6.72 10.69
CA SER A 590 -14.31 7.23 11.71
C SER A 590 -15.34 8.20 11.11
N VAL A 591 -14.93 9.12 10.23
CA VAL A 591 -15.85 10.05 9.56
C VAL A 591 -16.90 9.28 8.73
N ALA A 592 -16.48 8.23 8.01
CA ALA A 592 -17.38 7.40 7.22
C ALA A 592 -18.39 6.66 8.12
N ALA A 593 -17.91 5.97 9.15
CA ALA A 593 -18.74 5.13 10.02
C ALA A 593 -19.72 5.97 10.87
N LEU A 594 -19.20 6.95 11.62
CA LEU A 594 -20.02 7.79 12.50
C LEU A 594 -20.96 8.70 11.69
N GLY A 595 -20.50 9.23 10.56
CA GLY A 595 -21.33 10.05 9.67
C GLY A 595 -22.52 9.27 9.10
N ARG A 596 -22.29 8.02 8.68
CA ARG A 596 -23.38 7.14 8.25
C ARG A 596 -24.32 6.79 9.39
N ALA A 597 -23.79 6.49 10.59
CA ALA A 597 -24.61 6.19 11.77
C ALA A 597 -25.54 7.36 12.13
N ARG A 598 -25.02 8.60 12.15
CA ARG A 598 -25.81 9.83 12.38
C ARG A 598 -26.99 9.94 11.43
N ARG A 599 -26.74 9.74 10.13
CA ARG A 599 -27.80 9.79 9.10
C ARG A 599 -28.85 8.70 9.30
N LYS A 600 -28.42 7.49 9.65
CA LYS A 600 -29.33 6.37 9.88
C LYS A 600 -30.22 6.60 11.12
N PHE A 601 -29.67 7.11 12.21
CA PHE A 601 -30.45 7.39 13.41
C PHE A 601 -31.33 8.64 13.28
N ALA A 602 -30.92 9.65 12.50
CA ALA A 602 -31.76 10.80 12.19
C ALA A 602 -32.97 10.47 11.30
N SER A 603 -32.87 9.42 10.48
CA SER A 603 -33.94 8.97 9.57
C SER A 603 -34.84 7.88 10.17
N ALA A 604 -34.49 7.33 11.34
CA ALA A 604 -35.37 6.44 12.07
C ALA A 604 -36.57 7.24 12.60
N PRO A 605 -37.83 6.85 12.31
CA PRO A 605 -39.00 7.53 12.86
C PRO A 605 -38.89 7.55 14.38
N GLY A 606 -38.87 8.76 14.95
CA GLY A 606 -38.92 8.92 16.40
C GLY A 606 -40.19 8.25 16.92
N THR A 607 -40.03 7.24 17.78
CA THR A 607 -41.02 6.98 18.82
C THR A 607 -41.04 8.23 19.70
N HIS A 608 -41.84 9.21 19.30
CA HIS A 608 -42.29 10.26 20.20
C HIS A 608 -43.02 9.56 21.36
N GLU A 609 -42.38 9.50 22.51
CA GLU A 609 -43.10 9.40 23.79
C GLU A 609 -43.82 10.71 24.10
#